data_AF-A0A4Q3VHT4-F1
#
_entry.id   AF-A0A4Q3VHT4-F1
#
_cell.length_a   1.000
_cell.length_b   1.000
_cell.length_c   1.000
_cell.angle_alpha   90.00
_cell.angle_beta   90.00
_cell.angle_gamma   90.00
#
_symmetry.space_group_name_H-M   'P 1'
#
loop_
_entity.id
_entity.type
_entity.pdbx_description
1 polymer ?
#
loop_
_entity_poly.entity_id
_entity_poly.type
_entity_poly.pdbx_seq_one_letter_code
_entity_poly.pdbx_strand_id
1 'polypeptide(L)'
;LFYNYHLHCFVVFELKVGDFKPEFAGKLNFYINTVNEKIKGADDKPTIGVLLCKTPNKTVVKYSLLTFTEASLCSLPAYLNE
;
A
#
# COMPACT_ATOMS: atom_id res chain seq x y z
N LEU A 1 9.98 3.53 7.47
CA LEU A 1 10.09 2.14 6.96
C LEU A 1 10.17 1.22 8.16
N PHE A 2 9.33 0.20 8.22
CA PHE A 2 9.31 -0.78 9.32
C PHE A 2 9.46 -2.19 8.76
N TYR A 3 9.78 -3.15 9.63
CA TYR A 3 9.82 -4.56 9.30
C TYR A 3 8.91 -5.34 10.24
N ASN A 4 8.06 -6.20 9.69
CA ASN A 4 7.25 -7.13 10.47
C ASN A 4 8.02 -8.43 10.63
N TYR A 5 8.47 -8.70 11.85
CA TYR A 5 9.24 -9.90 12.18
C TYR A 5 8.45 -11.20 11.97
N HIS A 6 7.18 -11.25 12.39
CA HIS A 6 6.37 -12.46 12.27
C HIS A 6 6.01 -12.80 10.83
N LEU A 7 5.75 -11.79 10.00
CA LEU A 7 5.42 -11.99 8.59
C LEU A 7 6.66 -12.07 7.70
N HIS A 8 7.82 -11.63 8.19
CA HIS A 8 9.05 -11.44 7.42
C HIS A 8 8.85 -10.52 6.21
N CYS A 9 8.31 -9.31 6.42
CA CYS A 9 8.08 -8.35 5.33
C CYS A 9 8.33 -6.90 5.76
N PHE A 10 8.77 -6.07 4.81
CA PHE A 10 8.84 -4.62 5.03
C PHE A 10 7.46 -3.98 4.96
N VAL A 11 7.28 -2.88 5.70
CA VAL A 11 6.05 -2.07 5.71
C VAL A 11 6.41 -0.60 5.49
N VAL A 12 5.87 -0.03 4.40
CA VAL A 12 6.02 1.37 4.02
C VAL A 12 4.74 2.11 4.38
N PHE A 13 4.86 3.25 5.06
CA PHE A 13 3.73 4.10 5.42
C PHE A 13 3.84 5.45 4.71
N GLU A 14 2.78 5.83 4.01
CA GLU A 14 2.60 7.18 3.48
C GLU A 14 1.51 7.88 4.30
N LEU A 15 1.87 8.98 4.98
CA LEU A 15 0.96 9.73 5.84
C LEU A 15 0.62 11.08 5.19
N LYS A 16 -0.68 11.39 5.09
CA LYS A 16 -1.17 12.67 4.56
C LYS A 16 -2.29 13.24 5.43
N VAL A 17 -2.13 14.52 5.76
CA VAL A 17 -3.19 15.33 6.37
C VAL A 17 -3.97 15.96 5.21
N GLY A 18 -5.18 15.48 4.96
CA GLY A 18 -6.02 15.87 3.82
C GLY A 18 -6.66 14.68 3.11
N ASP A 19 -7.53 14.99 2.16
CA ASP A 19 -8.21 14.00 1.32
C ASP A 19 -7.23 13.14 0.54
N PHE A 20 -7.66 11.91 0.26
CA PHE A 20 -6.92 11.01 -0.60
C PHE A 20 -6.75 11.61 -2.01
N LYS A 21 -5.52 11.60 -2.52
CA LYS A 21 -5.20 11.91 -3.91
C LYS A 21 -4.55 10.69 -4.59
N PRO A 22 -4.89 10.38 -5.86
CA PRO A 22 -4.28 9.27 -6.60
C PRO A 22 -2.74 9.32 -6.64
N GLU A 23 -2.17 10.52 -6.67
CA GLU A 23 -0.72 10.77 -6.62
C GLU A 23 -0.04 10.13 -5.39
N PHE A 24 -0.74 10.03 -4.26
CA PHE A 24 -0.20 9.42 -3.04
C PHE A 24 -0.03 7.92 -3.19
N ALA A 25 -0.96 7.25 -3.89
CA ALA A 25 -0.83 5.83 -4.22
C ALA A 25 0.34 5.59 -5.17
N GLY A 26 0.55 6.49 -6.15
CA GLY A 26 1.71 6.43 -7.05
C GLY A 26 3.04 6.50 -6.30
N LYS A 27 3.18 7.44 -5.36
CA LYS A 27 4.38 7.56 -4.51
C LYS A 27 4.57 6.34 -3.63
N LEU A 28 3.52 5.84 -3.01
CA LEU A 28 3.58 4.64 -2.17
C LEU A 28 4.03 3.41 -2.97
N ASN A 29 3.47 3.19 -4.16
CA ASN A 29 3.88 2.09 -5.05
C ASN A 29 5.35 2.21 -5.45
N PHE A 30 5.83 3.42 -5.75
CA PHE A 30 7.24 3.65 -6.03
C PHE A 30 8.14 3.23 -4.86
N TYR A 31 7.76 3.57 -3.62
CA TYR A 31 8.51 3.16 -2.44
C TYR A 31 8.48 1.65 -2.23
N ILE A 32 7.33 1.00 -2.40
CA ILE A 32 7.20 -0.47 -2.30
C ILE A 32 8.15 -1.16 -3.29
N ASN A 33 8.12 -0.76 -4.56
CA ASN A 33 8.97 -1.34 -5.60
C ASN A 33 10.45 -1.13 -5.30
N THR A 34 10.82 0.09 -4.86
CA THR A 34 12.21 0.40 -4.49
C THR A 34 12.70 -0.49 -3.35
N VAL A 35 11.87 -0.73 -2.32
CA VAL A 35 12.22 -1.61 -1.20
C VAL A 35 12.33 -3.06 -1.67
N ASN A 36 11.38 -3.53 -2.49
CA ASN A 36 11.41 -4.89 -3.05
C ASN A 36 12.65 -5.16 -3.91
N GLU A 37 13.13 -4.16 -4.66
CA GLU A 37 14.29 -4.31 -5.55
C GLU A 37 15.63 -4.14 -4.83
N LYS A 38 15.72 -3.22 -3.87
CA LYS A 38 17.01 -2.77 -3.31
C LYS A 38 17.30 -3.23 -1.89
N ILE A 39 16.28 -3.62 -1.13
CA ILE A 39 16.41 -3.88 0.32
C ILE A 39 15.93 -5.28 0.68
N LYS A 40 14.82 -5.73 0.08
CA LYS A 40 14.20 -7.02 0.36
C LYS A 40 15.18 -8.15 0.10
N GLY A 41 15.42 -8.98 1.11
CA GLY A 41 16.19 -10.22 0.98
C GLY A 41 15.42 -11.30 0.21
N ALA A 42 16.11 -12.41 -0.06
CA ALA A 42 15.49 -13.57 -0.72
C ALA A 42 14.35 -14.17 0.12
N ASP A 43 14.54 -14.23 1.44
CA ASP A 43 13.59 -14.84 2.39
C ASP A 43 12.46 -13.89 2.83
N ASP A 44 12.56 -12.61 2.50
CA ASP A 44 11.54 -11.61 2.84
C ASP A 44 10.35 -11.69 1.86
N LYS A 45 9.15 -11.68 2.42
CA LYS A 45 7.89 -11.59 1.67
C LYS A 45 7.70 -10.21 1.04
N PRO A 46 6.79 -10.08 0.05
CA PRO A 46 6.51 -8.80 -0.60
C PRO A 46 6.24 -7.67 0.39
N THR A 47 6.82 -6.50 0.11
CA THR A 47 6.66 -5.30 0.94
C THR A 47 5.20 -4.82 0.92
N ILE A 48 4.68 -4.48 2.10
CA ILE A 48 3.33 -3.97 2.29
C ILE A 48 3.34 -2.44 2.30
N GLY A 49 2.42 -1.83 1.54
CA GLY A 49 2.17 -0.40 1.57
C GLY A 49 0.93 -0.04 2.38
N VAL A 50 1.03 0.99 3.22
CA VAL A 50 -0.08 1.55 3.98
C VAL A 50 -0.17 3.04 3.69
N LEU A 51 -1.30 3.48 3.12
CA LEU A 51 -1.60 4.90 2.92
C LEU A 51 -2.63 5.35 3.94
N LEU A 52 -2.26 6.32 4.78
CA LEU A 52 -3.15 6.93 5.76
C LEU A 52 -3.45 8.36 5.35
N CYS A 53 -4.71 8.62 4.99
CA CYS A 53 -5.23 9.94 4.70
C CYS A 53 -6.24 10.34 5.77
N LYS A 54 -6.04 11.50 6.41
CA LYS A 54 -6.97 12.06 7.38
C LYS A 54 -7.85 13.10 6.69
N THR A 55 -9.16 12.84 6.63
CA THR A 55 -10.15 13.87 6.32
C THR A 55 -10.75 14.41 7.60
N PRO A 56 -11.22 15.67 7.65
CA PRO A 56 -11.67 16.32 8.89
C PRO A 56 -12.73 15.53 9.68
N ASN A 57 -13.48 14.63 9.02
CA ASN A 57 -14.56 13.86 9.63
C ASN A 57 -14.36 12.33 9.68
N LYS A 58 -13.34 11.75 9.03
CA LYS A 58 -13.10 10.29 9.03
C LYS A 58 -11.61 9.95 8.83
N THR A 59 -11.14 8.92 9.53
CA THR A 59 -9.86 8.28 9.20
C THR A 59 -10.14 7.17 8.20
N VAL A 60 -9.71 7.34 6.95
CA VAL A 60 -9.88 6.33 5.90
C VAL A 60 -8.56 5.56 5.78
N VAL A 61 -8.56 4.31 6.23
CA VAL A 61 -7.43 3.39 6.02
C VAL A 61 -7.70 2.63 4.72
N LYS A 62 -6.99 3.00 3.65
CA LYS A 62 -7.00 2.24 2.39
C LYS A 62 -5.75 1.37 2.34
N TYR A 63 -5.95 0.05 2.33
CA TYR A 63 -4.88 -0.93 2.10
C TYR A 63 -4.67 -1.07 0.59
N SER A 64 -3.50 -0.70 0.10
CA SER A 64 -3.06 -1.08 -1.24
C SER A 64 -2.29 -2.39 -1.13
N LEU A 65 -2.99 -3.52 -1.28
CA LEU A 65 -2.33 -4.80 -1.51
C LEU A 65 -1.82 -4.81 -2.95
N LEU A 66 -0.49 -4.76 -3.13
CA LEU A 66 0.13 -5.10 -4.41
C LEU A 66 0.25 -6.61 -4.48
N THR A 67 -0.78 -7.27 -5.00
CA THR A 67 -0.67 -8.65 -5.46
C THR A 67 -0.11 -8.62 -6.87
N PHE A 68 1.15 -8.95 -7.05
CA PHE A 68 1.66 -9.36 -8.36
C PHE A 68 2.12 -10.81 -8.30
N THR A 69 1.13 -11.68 -8.50
CA THR A 69 1.28 -13.01 -9.08
C THR A 69 0.23 -13.07 -10.19
N GLU A 70 0.63 -13.44 -11.40
CA GLU A 70 -0.22 -13.41 -12.60
C GLU A 70 -1.60 -14.05 -12.39
N ALA A 71 -2.58 -13.51 -13.12
CA ALA A 71 -3.98 -13.92 -13.24
C ALA A 71 -4.89 -13.64 -12.02
N SER A 72 -5.62 -12.53 -12.08
CA SER A 72 -7.10 -12.55 -12.12
C SER A 72 -7.65 -11.13 -12.31
N LEU A 73 -8.30 -10.93 -13.45
CA LEU A 73 -9.44 -10.04 -13.54
C LEU A 73 -10.46 -10.47 -12.48
N CYS A 74 -10.54 -9.77 -11.35
CA CYS A 74 -11.65 -9.94 -10.42
C CYS A 74 -12.09 -8.55 -9.94
N SER A 75 -13.04 -8.01 -10.70
CA SER A 75 -14.10 -7.08 -10.29
C SER A 75 -13.84 -6.21 -9.07
N LEU A 76 -13.50 -4.94 -9.32
CA LEU A 76 -13.95 -3.84 -8.46
C LEU A 76 -15.48 -3.94 -8.34
N PRO A 77 -16.08 -4.20 -7.17
CA PRO A 77 -17.47 -3.84 -7.00
C PRO A 77 -17.50 -2.31 -7.00
N ALA A 78 -18.32 -1.78 -7.90
CA ALA A 78 -18.68 -0.38 -7.97
C ALA A 78 -19.02 0.15 -6.56
N TYR A 79 -18.14 0.96 -5.98
CA TYR A 79 -18.50 1.94 -4.97
C TYR A 79 -18.60 3.29 -5.68
N LEU A 80 -19.67 3.41 -6.48
CA LEU A 80 -20.20 4.65 -7.02
C LEU A 80 -21.61 4.76 -6.44
N ASN A 81 -21.77 5.73 -5.54
CA ASN A 81 -22.99 6.46 -5.21
C ASN A 81 -24.24 5.66 -4.81
N GLU A 82 -24.55 5.71 -3.51
CA GLU A 82 -25.81 6.26 -3.03
C GLU A 82 -25.51 7.43 -2.08
#